data_AF-A0A0F3GNP0-F1
#
_entry.id   AF-A0A0F3GNP0-F1
#
_cell.length_a   1.000
_cell.length_b   1.000
_cell.length_c   1.000
_cell.angle_alpha   90.00
_cell.angle_beta   90.00
_cell.angle_gamma   90.00
#
_symmetry.space_group_name_H-M   'P 1'
#
loop_
_entity.id
_entity.type
_entity.pdbx_description
1 polymer ?
#
loop_
_entity_poly.entity_id
_entity_poly.type
_entity_poly.pdbx_seq_one_letter_code
_entity_poly.pdbx_strand_id
1 'polypeptide(L)'
;MRVYVYIDGFNLYYRALKNTAYKWLDVKELCKRLLKPEDNILSIKYFTALVNGINDPGRPIRQGTYLRALQSYIPEIEIFYGSFLTEKKRLFLPKPIIKPSERQTQLNVTNLEYIRTIEIKETKEKGSDVNLAVHLLNDAWHNRYDCAVVISNDSDIKEALNLVKTEINKQIGWFIPTNCNPSVELNKLADFRKIISKDSFSK
;
A
#
# COMPACT_ATOMS: atom_id res chain seq x y z
N MET A 1 12.63 -5.95 22.08
CA MET A 1 11.21 -6.39 21.98
C MET A 1 11.03 -7.27 20.73
N ARG A 2 10.08 -8.23 20.69
CA ARG A 2 9.81 -9.02 19.47
C ARG A 2 8.96 -8.22 18.49
N VAL A 3 9.48 -7.95 17.30
CA VAL A 3 8.82 -7.11 16.29
C VAL A 3 8.49 -7.90 15.03
N TYR A 4 7.24 -7.80 14.59
CA TYR A 4 6.80 -8.23 13.27
C TYR A 4 6.49 -7.00 12.41
N VAL A 5 6.97 -6.99 11.18
CA VAL A 5 6.76 -5.89 10.23
C VAL A 5 5.77 -6.34 9.15
N TYR A 6 4.73 -5.54 8.90
CA TYR A 6 3.72 -5.78 7.88
C TYR A 6 3.81 -4.66 6.84
N ILE A 7 4.16 -5.02 5.61
CA ILE A 7 4.43 -4.08 4.53
C ILE A 7 3.37 -4.20 3.45
N ASP A 8 2.64 -3.11 3.24
CA ASP A 8 1.80 -2.95 2.06
C ASP A 8 2.66 -2.49 0.88
N GLY A 9 2.97 -3.43 -0.01
CA GLY A 9 3.90 -3.21 -1.11
C GLY A 9 3.42 -2.16 -2.11
N PHE A 10 2.12 -2.07 -2.37
CA PHE A 10 1.59 -1.07 -3.30
C PHE A 10 1.52 0.31 -2.66
N ASN A 11 1.05 0.40 -1.42
CA ASN A 11 1.00 1.67 -0.72
C ASN A 11 2.41 2.25 -0.52
N LEU A 12 3.38 1.42 -0.13
CA LEU A 12 4.80 1.81 -0.10
C LEU A 12 5.30 2.25 -1.48
N TYR A 13 5.07 1.46 -2.53
CA TYR A 13 5.56 1.80 -3.86
C TYR A 13 4.96 3.10 -4.39
N TYR A 14 3.64 3.24 -4.40
CA TYR A 14 2.97 4.38 -5.00
C TYR A 14 3.16 5.68 -4.22
N ARG A 15 3.28 5.62 -2.89
CA ARG A 15 3.42 6.82 -2.06
C ARG A 15 4.86 7.26 -1.84
N ALA A 16 5.81 6.32 -1.78
CA ALA A 16 7.20 6.63 -1.45
C ALA A 16 8.22 6.38 -2.60
N LEU A 17 8.02 5.36 -3.43
CA LEU A 17 9.09 4.85 -4.32
C LEU A 17 8.91 5.13 -5.82
N LYS A 18 7.68 5.21 -6.31
CA LYS A 18 7.36 5.22 -7.75
C LYS A 18 8.10 6.30 -8.53
N ASN A 19 8.21 7.49 -7.94
CA ASN A 19 8.82 8.67 -8.55
C ASN A 19 10.24 8.94 -8.02
N THR A 20 10.93 7.93 -7.49
CA THR A 20 12.28 8.06 -6.95
C THR A 20 13.23 7.01 -7.56
N ALA A 21 14.53 7.15 -7.26
CA ALA A 21 15.54 6.16 -7.62
C ALA A 21 15.54 4.93 -6.67
N TYR A 22 14.84 5.01 -5.53
CA TYR A 22 14.91 4.05 -4.43
C TYR A 22 13.95 2.85 -4.61
N LYS A 23 13.70 2.42 -5.84
CA LYS A 23 12.77 1.31 -6.15
C LYS A 23 13.29 -0.07 -5.72
N TRP A 24 14.59 -0.17 -5.51
CA TRP A 24 15.30 -1.38 -5.05
C TRP A 24 15.64 -1.24 -3.56
N LEU A 25 14.62 -0.94 -2.76
CA LEU A 25 14.78 -0.64 -1.35
C LEU A 25 15.10 -1.89 -0.54
N ASP A 26 16.12 -1.81 0.32
CA ASP A 26 16.29 -2.81 1.37
C ASP A 26 15.30 -2.52 2.50
N VAL A 27 14.19 -3.26 2.50
CA VAL A 27 13.12 -3.07 3.48
C VAL A 27 13.55 -3.46 4.90
N LYS A 28 14.49 -4.39 5.06
CA LYS A 28 14.99 -4.79 6.38
C LYS A 28 15.86 -3.68 6.96
N GLU A 29 16.77 -3.15 6.16
CA GLU A 29 17.64 -2.04 6.56
C GLU A 29 16.84 -0.77 6.87
N LEU A 30 15.82 -0.47 6.06
CA LEU A 30 14.87 0.60 6.38
C LEU A 30 14.26 0.41 7.78
N CYS A 31 13.72 -0.78 8.07
CA CYS A 31 13.06 -1.04 9.35
C CYS A 31 14.04 -0.93 10.53
N LYS A 32 15.26 -1.47 10.38
CA LYS A 32 16.31 -1.38 11.41
C LYS A 32 16.66 0.06 11.77
N ARG A 33 16.71 0.96 10.78
CA ARG A 33 17.02 2.38 11.00
C ARG A 33 15.91 3.15 11.70
N LEU A 34 14.66 2.75 11.45
CA LEU A 34 13.49 3.42 12.01
C LEU A 34 13.12 2.90 13.41
N LEU A 35 13.46 1.66 13.70
CA LEU A 35 13.27 1.01 15.01
C LEU A 35 14.42 1.33 15.98
N LYS A 36 14.22 0.99 17.26
CA LYS A 36 15.28 1.12 18.25
C LYS A 36 16.30 -0.03 18.07
N PRO A 37 17.58 0.17 18.43
CA PRO A 37 18.59 -0.89 18.37
C PRO A 37 18.23 -2.14 19.18
N GLU A 38 17.43 -2.00 20.24
CA GLU A 38 16.99 -3.13 21.09
C GLU A 38 15.78 -3.93 20.52
N ASP A 39 15.19 -3.46 19.42
CA ASP A 39 14.06 -4.13 18.77
C ASP A 39 14.55 -5.27 17.86
N ASN A 40 14.02 -6.46 18.08
CA ASN A 40 14.39 -7.65 17.33
C ASN A 40 13.32 -7.95 16.27
N ILE A 41 13.66 -7.72 15.00
CA ILE A 41 12.79 -8.03 13.86
C ILE A 41 12.82 -9.54 13.63
N LEU A 42 11.73 -10.22 13.99
CA LEU A 42 11.60 -11.67 13.85
C LEU A 42 10.96 -12.11 12.52
N SER A 43 10.10 -11.27 11.94
CA SER A 43 9.42 -11.56 10.67
C SER A 43 9.09 -10.26 9.93
N ILE A 44 9.23 -10.28 8.61
CA ILE A 44 8.80 -9.22 7.70
C ILE A 44 7.81 -9.83 6.71
N LYS A 45 6.54 -9.42 6.77
CA LYS A 45 5.48 -9.91 5.90
C LYS A 45 5.17 -8.85 4.84
N TYR A 46 5.45 -9.17 3.58
CA TYR A 46 5.31 -8.28 2.45
C TYR A 46 4.10 -8.65 1.60
N PHE A 47 3.10 -7.78 1.55
CA PHE A 47 1.84 -8.01 0.85
C PHE A 47 1.83 -7.28 -0.49
N THR A 48 1.63 -8.00 -1.58
CA THR A 48 1.61 -7.42 -2.93
C THR A 48 0.85 -8.30 -3.91
N ALA A 49 0.66 -7.86 -5.14
CA ALA A 49 0.15 -8.69 -6.24
C ALA A 49 1.09 -8.61 -7.44
N LEU A 50 1.19 -9.69 -8.21
CA LEU A 50 2.05 -9.74 -9.39
C LEU A 50 1.49 -8.87 -10.50
N VAL A 51 2.23 -7.82 -10.85
CA VAL A 51 1.82 -6.86 -11.88
C VAL A 51 1.88 -7.49 -13.27
N ASN A 52 0.93 -7.13 -14.13
CA ASN A 52 0.94 -7.54 -15.54
C ASN A 52 1.84 -6.63 -16.40
N GLY A 53 2.13 -7.05 -17.63
CA GLY A 53 2.98 -6.31 -18.57
C GLY A 53 2.22 -5.43 -19.57
N ILE A 54 0.92 -5.16 -19.35
CA ILE A 54 0.03 -4.57 -20.39
C ILE A 54 0.56 -3.22 -20.90
N ASN A 55 0.97 -2.33 -20.00
CA ASN A 55 1.48 -1.00 -20.38
C ASN A 55 3.01 -0.94 -20.48
N ASP A 56 3.70 -1.86 -19.83
CA ASP A 56 5.17 -1.94 -19.77
C ASP A 56 5.59 -3.40 -19.60
N PRO A 57 6.10 -4.05 -20.65
CA PRO A 57 6.52 -5.45 -20.61
C PRO A 57 7.64 -5.73 -19.60
N GLY A 58 8.44 -4.72 -19.25
CA GLY A 58 9.52 -4.84 -18.26
C GLY A 58 9.04 -4.74 -16.81
N ARG A 59 7.81 -4.27 -16.57
CA ARG A 59 7.26 -4.08 -15.21
C ARG A 59 7.19 -5.38 -14.40
N PRO A 60 6.68 -6.51 -14.93
CA PRO A 60 6.67 -7.79 -14.21
C PRO A 60 8.08 -8.33 -13.96
N ILE A 61 9.00 -8.12 -14.90
CA ILE A 61 10.40 -8.57 -14.80
C ILE A 61 11.08 -7.83 -13.64
N ARG A 62 10.95 -6.51 -13.56
CA ARG A 62 11.54 -5.70 -12.48
C ARG A 62 10.94 -6.03 -11.13
N GLN A 63 9.61 -6.12 -11.02
CA GLN A 63 8.96 -6.49 -9.77
C GLN A 63 9.38 -7.90 -9.33
N GLY A 64 9.30 -8.89 -10.23
CA GLY A 64 9.69 -10.27 -9.91
C GLY A 64 11.14 -10.39 -9.50
N THR A 65 12.05 -9.64 -10.14
CA THR A 65 13.46 -9.59 -9.76
C THR A 65 13.65 -9.02 -8.36
N TYR A 66 12.96 -7.92 -8.04
CA TYR A 66 13.01 -7.32 -6.71
C TYR A 66 12.48 -8.26 -5.63
N LEU A 67 11.32 -8.88 -5.83
CA LEU A 67 10.74 -9.81 -4.85
C LEU A 67 11.65 -11.04 -4.61
N ARG A 68 12.22 -11.61 -5.67
CA ARG A 68 13.20 -12.71 -5.54
C ARG A 68 14.46 -12.27 -4.80
N ALA A 69 14.96 -11.06 -5.07
CA ALA A 69 16.12 -10.50 -4.37
C ALA A 69 15.84 -10.35 -2.88
N LEU A 70 14.66 -9.82 -2.51
CA LEU A 70 14.25 -9.72 -1.10
C LEU A 70 14.19 -11.10 -0.43
N GLN A 71 13.51 -12.08 -1.04
CA GLN A 71 13.42 -13.44 -0.50
C GLN A 71 14.77 -14.13 -0.34
N SER A 72 15.72 -13.85 -1.23
CA SER A 72 17.05 -14.44 -1.19
C SER A 72 17.95 -13.78 -0.15
N TYR A 73 17.79 -12.46 0.05
CA TYR A 73 18.66 -11.66 0.92
C TYR A 73 18.17 -11.57 2.38
N ILE A 74 16.86 -11.64 2.61
CA ILE A 74 16.25 -11.47 3.93
C ILE A 74 15.63 -12.80 4.39
N PRO A 75 16.27 -13.54 5.32
CA PRO A 75 15.75 -14.82 5.80
C PRO A 75 14.38 -14.73 6.50
N GLU A 76 14.09 -13.58 7.11
CA GLU A 76 12.86 -13.35 7.89
C GLU A 76 11.69 -12.87 7.02
N ILE A 77 11.87 -12.72 5.69
CA ILE A 77 10.83 -12.19 4.81
C ILE A 77 9.89 -13.28 4.29
N GLU A 78 8.59 -13.02 4.40
CA GLU A 78 7.53 -13.82 3.81
C GLU A 78 6.72 -12.93 2.85
N ILE A 79 6.52 -13.37 1.61
CA ILE A 79 5.79 -12.60 0.60
C ILE A 79 4.42 -13.24 0.38
N PHE A 80 3.37 -12.44 0.55
CA PHE A 80 1.98 -12.85 0.37
C PHE A 80 1.41 -12.19 -0.87
N TYR A 81 0.89 -13.03 -1.77
CA TYR A 81 0.37 -12.59 -3.06
C TYR A 81 -1.15 -12.44 -3.04
N GLY A 82 -1.62 -11.22 -3.30
CA GLY A 82 -2.97 -10.95 -3.78
C GLY A 82 -3.12 -11.26 -5.27
N SER A 83 -4.25 -10.85 -5.84
CA SER A 83 -4.61 -11.10 -7.23
C SER A 83 -5.01 -9.81 -7.94
N PHE A 84 -5.04 -9.84 -9.27
CA PHE A 84 -5.63 -8.78 -10.06
C PHE A 84 -6.90 -9.27 -10.73
N LEU A 85 -8.01 -8.55 -10.51
CA LEU A 85 -9.27 -8.79 -11.19
C LEU A 85 -9.46 -7.74 -12.27
N THR A 86 -9.63 -8.17 -13.53
CA THR A 86 -9.95 -7.28 -14.64
C THR A 86 -11.40 -7.47 -15.04
N GLU A 87 -12.18 -6.40 -14.88
CA GLU A 87 -13.60 -6.39 -15.22
C GLU A 87 -13.86 -5.45 -16.39
N LYS A 88 -14.79 -5.83 -17.26
CA LYS A 88 -15.36 -4.92 -18.24
C LYS A 88 -16.51 -4.18 -17.59
N LYS A 89 -16.41 -2.86 -17.48
CA LYS A 89 -17.47 -2.02 -16.94
C LYS A 89 -18.01 -1.11 -18.01
N ARG A 90 -19.34 -1.03 -18.09
CA ARG A 90 -20.03 -0.01 -18.89
C ARG A 90 -20.33 1.16 -17.96
N LEU A 91 -19.72 2.30 -18.24
CA LEU A 91 -19.94 3.54 -17.50
C LEU A 91 -20.74 4.50 -18.35
N PHE A 92 -21.67 5.22 -17.71
CA PHE A 92 -22.32 6.37 -18.33
C PHE A 92 -21.33 7.54 -18.37
N LEU A 93 -21.23 8.22 -19.51
CA LEU A 93 -20.46 9.45 -19.57
C LEU A 93 -21.17 10.53 -18.74
N PRO A 94 -20.47 11.18 -17.79
CA PRO A 94 -21.07 12.30 -17.08
C PRO A 94 -21.38 13.43 -18.07
N LYS A 95 -22.48 14.13 -17.86
CA LYS A 95 -22.78 15.34 -18.63
C LYS A 95 -21.61 16.33 -18.45
N PRO A 96 -21.14 17.00 -19.51
CA PRO A 96 -20.08 17.98 -19.39
C PRO A 96 -20.48 19.05 -18.37
N ILE A 97 -19.61 19.31 -17.39
CA ILE A 97 -19.80 20.38 -16.42
C ILE A 97 -19.45 21.70 -17.13
N ILE A 98 -20.46 22.38 -17.67
CA ILE A 98 -20.29 23.68 -18.32
C ILE A 98 -20.04 24.73 -17.24
N LYS A 99 -18.86 25.35 -17.23
CA LYS A 99 -18.56 26.43 -16.29
C LYS A 99 -19.38 27.69 -16.66
N PRO A 100 -19.90 28.45 -15.68
CA PRO A 100 -20.75 29.63 -15.96
C PRO A 100 -20.10 30.67 -16.88
N SER A 101 -18.77 30.78 -16.87
CA SER A 101 -17.97 31.70 -17.69
C SER A 101 -17.95 31.38 -19.19
N GLU A 102 -18.33 30.16 -19.59
CA GLU A 102 -18.29 29.70 -20.98
C GLU A 102 -19.67 29.81 -21.67
N ARG A 103 -20.67 30.39 -20.98
CA ARG A 103 -22.06 30.49 -21.48
C ARG A 103 -22.25 31.36 -22.75
N GLN A 104 -21.26 32.16 -23.16
CA GLN A 104 -21.44 33.14 -24.25
C GLN A 104 -20.98 32.69 -25.64
N THR A 105 -20.17 31.64 -25.76
CA THR A 105 -20.00 31.01 -27.08
C THR A 105 -21.01 29.89 -27.19
N GLN A 106 -22.18 30.21 -27.77
CA GLN A 106 -23.06 29.22 -28.38
C GLN A 106 -22.26 28.48 -29.46
N LEU A 107 -21.41 27.54 -29.04
CA LEU A 107 -21.06 26.41 -29.86
C LEU A 107 -22.39 25.67 -30.07
N ASN A 108 -22.87 25.72 -31.31
CA ASN A 108 -23.95 24.87 -31.82
C ASN A 108 -23.49 23.41 -31.73
N VAL A 109 -23.44 22.88 -30.51
CA VAL A 109 -23.17 21.47 -30.26
C VAL A 109 -24.51 20.73 -30.24
N THR A 110 -25.27 20.86 -31.32
CA THR A 110 -26.56 20.20 -31.50
C THR A 110 -26.43 18.72 -31.86
N ASN A 111 -25.26 18.10 -31.65
CA ASN A 111 -25.02 16.69 -32.02
C ASN A 111 -24.11 15.91 -31.04
N LEU A 112 -24.09 16.26 -29.75
CA LEU A 112 -23.46 15.41 -28.71
C LEU A 112 -24.46 14.46 -28.02
N GLU A 113 -25.62 14.17 -28.61
CA GLU A 113 -26.60 13.23 -28.06
C GLU A 113 -26.17 11.75 -28.09
N TYR A 114 -25.00 11.42 -28.67
CA TYR A 114 -24.74 10.03 -29.10
C TYR A 114 -23.50 9.34 -28.52
N ILE A 115 -23.13 9.61 -27.28
CA ILE A 115 -22.33 8.65 -26.51
C ILE A 115 -22.95 8.47 -25.12
N ARG A 116 -23.81 7.45 -24.96
CA ARG A 116 -24.52 7.19 -23.71
C ARG A 116 -23.71 6.36 -22.71
N THR A 117 -22.79 5.52 -23.18
CA THR A 117 -21.97 4.66 -22.33
C THR A 117 -20.62 4.34 -22.99
N ILE A 118 -19.57 4.21 -22.19
CA ILE A 118 -18.26 3.68 -22.62
C ILE A 118 -17.99 2.35 -21.92
N GLU A 119 -17.41 1.38 -22.64
CA GLU A 119 -16.91 0.14 -22.04
C GLU A 119 -15.44 0.31 -21.71
N ILE A 120 -15.11 0.27 -20.42
CA ILE A 120 -13.74 0.31 -19.93
C ILE A 120 -13.34 -1.07 -19.41
N LYS A 121 -12.06 -1.40 -19.56
CA LYS A 121 -11.44 -2.49 -18.79
C LYS A 121 -10.80 -1.88 -17.56
N GLU A 122 -11.33 -2.21 -16.39
CA GLU A 122 -10.79 -1.77 -15.10
C GLU A 122 -10.09 -2.96 -14.45
N THR A 123 -8.78 -2.83 -14.18
CA THR A 123 -8.02 -3.82 -13.42
C THR A 123 -7.85 -3.31 -11.99
N LYS A 124 -8.31 -4.09 -11.00
CA LYS A 124 -8.14 -3.78 -9.57
C LYS A 124 -7.28 -4.85 -8.91
N GLU A 125 -6.40 -4.41 -8.03
CA GLU A 125 -5.78 -5.29 -7.05
C GLU A 125 -6.88 -5.81 -6.09
N LYS A 126 -6.76 -7.07 -5.69
CA LYS A 126 -7.67 -7.74 -4.76
C LYS A 126 -6.87 -8.63 -3.81
N GLY A 127 -7.10 -8.39 -2.52
CA GLY A 127 -6.78 -9.32 -1.45
C GLY A 127 -5.51 -9.00 -0.68
N SER A 128 -4.61 -8.12 -1.15
CA SER A 128 -3.42 -7.75 -0.38
C SER A 128 -3.77 -7.16 0.99
N ASP A 129 -4.76 -6.28 1.02
CA ASP A 129 -5.10 -5.51 2.23
C ASP A 129 -5.80 -6.41 3.26
N VAL A 130 -6.69 -7.30 2.79
CA VAL A 130 -7.35 -8.32 3.61
C VAL A 130 -6.33 -9.31 4.16
N ASN A 131 -5.41 -9.80 3.32
CA ASN A 131 -4.35 -10.70 3.76
C ASN A 131 -3.48 -10.03 4.83
N LEU A 132 -3.11 -8.76 4.66
CA LEU A 132 -2.35 -8.01 5.65
C LEU A 132 -3.08 -7.96 6.98
N ALA A 133 -4.35 -7.53 6.98
CA ALA A 133 -5.16 -7.42 8.19
C ALA A 133 -5.32 -8.76 8.91
N VAL A 134 -5.63 -9.83 8.18
CA VAL A 134 -5.85 -11.17 8.75
C VAL A 134 -4.56 -11.76 9.31
N HIS A 135 -3.44 -11.66 8.60
CA HIS A 135 -2.16 -12.14 9.10
C HIS A 135 -1.70 -11.40 10.35
N LEU A 136 -1.81 -10.06 10.35
CA LEU A 136 -1.48 -9.23 11.50
C LEU A 136 -2.28 -9.66 12.73
N LEU A 137 -3.60 -9.80 12.59
CA LEU A 137 -4.46 -10.21 13.69
C LEU A 137 -4.16 -11.65 14.15
N ASN A 138 -3.98 -12.59 13.23
CA ASN A 138 -3.68 -13.99 13.53
C ASN A 138 -2.36 -14.15 14.28
N ASP A 139 -1.31 -13.42 13.86
CA ASP A 139 -0.01 -13.44 14.53
C ASP A 139 -0.08 -12.82 15.94
N ALA A 140 -0.95 -11.82 16.13
CA ALA A 140 -1.21 -11.23 17.44
C ALA A 140 -1.84 -12.25 18.40
N TRP A 141 -2.88 -12.96 17.95
CA TRP A 141 -3.58 -13.99 18.73
C TRP A 141 -2.67 -15.14 19.13
N HIS A 142 -1.76 -15.53 18.24
CA HIS A 142 -0.73 -16.53 18.54
C HIS A 142 0.45 -16.00 19.36
N ASN A 143 0.39 -14.74 19.82
CA ASN A 143 1.43 -14.10 20.62
C ASN A 143 2.82 -14.17 19.96
N ARG A 144 2.89 -14.06 18.62
CA ARG A 144 4.14 -14.19 17.86
C ARG A 144 5.03 -12.95 17.95
N TYR A 145 4.44 -11.81 18.27
CA TYR A 145 5.14 -10.55 18.45
C TYR A 145 4.66 -9.80 19.70
N ASP A 146 5.45 -8.83 20.12
CA ASP A 146 5.11 -7.85 21.16
C ASP A 146 4.73 -6.51 20.52
N CYS A 147 5.37 -6.17 19.38
CA CYS A 147 5.02 -5.02 18.57
C CYS A 147 4.78 -5.39 17.09
N ALA A 148 3.68 -4.88 16.54
CA ALA A 148 3.42 -4.87 15.10
C ALA A 148 3.81 -3.52 14.52
N VAL A 149 4.70 -3.53 13.52
CA VAL A 149 5.01 -2.36 12.71
C VAL A 149 4.26 -2.47 11.41
N VAL A 150 3.46 -1.46 11.07
CA VAL A 150 2.75 -1.41 9.80
C VAL A 150 3.31 -0.32 8.91
N ILE A 151 3.70 -0.70 7.70
CA ILE A 151 4.12 0.20 6.63
C ILE A 151 2.98 0.32 5.62
N SER A 152 2.04 1.22 5.91
CA SER A 152 0.96 1.62 5.01
C SER A 152 0.36 2.94 5.48
N ASN A 153 -0.28 3.68 4.57
CA ASN A 153 -1.15 4.82 4.88
C ASN A 153 -2.61 4.53 4.49
N ASP A 154 -2.97 3.27 4.30
CA ASP A 154 -4.35 2.86 4.04
C ASP A 154 -5.15 2.78 5.35
N SER A 155 -6.34 3.38 5.38
CA SER A 155 -7.23 3.33 6.53
C SER A 155 -7.98 2.00 6.67
N ASP A 156 -8.04 1.19 5.62
CA ASP A 156 -8.87 -0.03 5.62
C ASP A 156 -8.39 -1.08 6.63
N ILE A 157 -7.14 -1.01 7.07
CA ILE A 157 -6.55 -1.88 8.11
C ILE A 157 -6.90 -1.46 9.55
N LYS A 158 -7.62 -0.35 9.74
CA LYS A 158 -7.86 0.24 11.08
C LYS A 158 -8.49 -0.73 12.06
N GLU A 159 -9.42 -1.56 11.60
CA GLU A 159 -10.19 -2.44 12.48
C GLU A 159 -9.29 -3.54 13.04
N ALA A 160 -8.42 -4.12 12.21
CA ALA A 160 -7.44 -5.09 12.67
C ALA A 160 -6.50 -4.49 13.72
N LEU A 161 -6.03 -3.26 13.50
CA LEU A 161 -5.19 -2.55 14.47
C LEU A 161 -5.94 -2.23 15.77
N ASN A 162 -7.21 -1.85 15.67
CA ASN A 162 -8.05 -1.58 16.83
C ASN A 162 -8.18 -2.84 17.69
N LEU A 163 -8.53 -3.99 17.10
CA LEU A 163 -8.63 -5.27 17.82
C LEU A 163 -7.30 -5.69 18.47
N VAL A 164 -6.19 -5.50 17.78
CA VAL A 164 -4.85 -5.81 18.32
C VAL A 164 -4.52 -4.94 19.53
N LYS A 165 -4.99 -3.69 19.53
CA LYS A 165 -4.79 -2.74 20.63
C LYS A 165 -5.73 -3.01 21.80
N THR A 166 -7.02 -3.19 21.54
CA THR A 166 -8.06 -3.29 22.59
C THR A 166 -8.16 -4.69 23.19
N GLU A 167 -8.08 -5.74 22.37
CA GLU A 167 -8.31 -7.12 22.81
C GLU A 167 -7.02 -7.85 23.19
N ILE A 168 -5.93 -7.60 22.46
CA ILE A 168 -4.67 -8.37 22.59
C ILE A 168 -3.58 -7.58 23.31
N ASN A 169 -3.76 -6.26 23.45
CA ASN A 169 -2.85 -5.33 24.12
C ASN A 169 -1.40 -5.40 23.58
N LYS A 170 -1.25 -5.34 22.24
CA LYS A 170 0.06 -5.28 21.56
C LYS A 170 0.41 -3.85 21.18
N GLN A 171 1.71 -3.58 21.13
CA GLN A 171 2.22 -2.28 20.70
C GLN A 171 2.13 -2.13 19.18
N ILE A 172 1.71 -0.97 18.70
CA ILE A 172 1.55 -0.66 17.28
C ILE A 172 2.51 0.45 16.86
N GLY A 173 3.44 0.12 15.97
CA GLY A 173 4.29 1.07 15.26
C GLY A 173 3.72 1.38 13.89
N TRP A 174 3.64 2.66 13.53
CA TRP A 174 3.12 3.08 12.23
C TRP A 174 4.18 3.81 11.40
N PHE A 175 4.61 3.18 10.31
CA PHE A 175 5.58 3.75 9.39
C PHE A 175 4.87 4.31 8.16
N ILE A 176 5.01 5.61 7.96
CA ILE A 176 4.18 6.38 7.04
C ILE A 176 4.95 6.51 5.71
N PRO A 177 4.52 5.86 4.62
CA PRO A 177 5.18 5.92 3.32
C PRO A 177 4.87 7.22 2.55
N THR A 178 4.50 8.30 3.23
CA THR A 178 4.12 9.58 2.60
C THR A 178 4.54 10.76 3.45
N ASN A 179 4.88 11.86 2.78
CA ASN A 179 5.09 13.17 3.43
C ASN A 179 3.83 14.03 3.44
N CYS A 180 2.75 13.60 2.78
CA CYS A 180 1.48 14.32 2.69
C CYS A 180 0.29 13.44 3.10
N ASN A 181 -0.67 14.06 3.80
CA ASN A 181 -1.95 13.47 4.21
C ASN A 181 -1.82 12.12 4.96
N PRO A 182 -1.15 12.12 6.13
CA PRO A 182 -1.15 10.95 7.00
C PRO A 182 -2.59 10.59 7.43
N SER A 183 -2.90 9.30 7.47
CA SER A 183 -4.22 8.83 7.91
C SER A 183 -4.50 9.25 9.36
N VAL A 184 -5.60 9.99 9.57
CA VAL A 184 -6.04 10.43 10.90
C VAL A 184 -6.45 9.23 11.77
N GLU A 185 -7.01 8.19 11.16
CA GLU A 185 -7.48 7.00 11.88
C GLU A 185 -6.32 6.17 12.41
N LEU A 186 -5.32 5.88 11.57
CA LEU A 186 -4.11 5.16 11.99
C LEU A 186 -3.33 5.93 13.06
N ASN A 187 -3.33 7.26 12.97
CA ASN A 187 -2.66 8.10 13.95
C ASN A 187 -3.23 7.96 15.38
N LYS A 188 -4.52 7.66 15.52
CA LYS A 188 -5.15 7.47 16.84
C LYS A 188 -4.77 6.12 17.46
N LEU A 189 -4.46 5.12 16.64
CA LEU A 189 -4.20 3.75 17.06
C LEU A 189 -2.70 3.48 17.28
N ALA A 190 -1.82 4.17 16.57
CA ALA A 190 -0.37 3.96 16.70
C ALA A 190 0.17 4.45 18.04
N ASP A 191 1.03 3.66 18.69
CA ASP A 191 1.76 4.05 19.89
C ASP A 191 3.01 4.88 19.56
N PHE A 192 3.59 4.64 18.38
CA PHE A 192 4.66 5.46 17.83
C PHE A 192 4.59 5.49 16.31
N ARG A 193 5.17 6.54 15.72
CA ARG A 193 5.18 6.74 14.27
C ARG A 193 6.55 7.15 13.74
N LYS A 194 6.84 6.75 12.51
CA LYS A 194 8.03 7.18 11.76
C LYS A 194 7.63 7.53 10.34
N ILE A 195 8.12 8.65 9.83
CA ILE A 195 7.89 9.04 8.43
C ILE A 195 9.02 8.45 7.60
N ILE A 196 8.66 7.76 6.51
CA ILE A 196 9.63 7.27 5.54
C ILE A 196 9.90 8.42 4.56
N SER A 197 11.04 9.09 4.74
CA SER A 197 11.49 10.18 3.88
C SER A 197 12.67 9.74 3.00
N LYS A 198 13.17 10.65 2.14
CA LYS A 198 14.38 10.40 1.35
C LYS A 198 15.59 10.05 2.21
N ASP A 199 15.70 10.63 3.40
CA ASP A 199 16.79 10.38 4.36
C ASP A 199 16.70 8.96 4.95
N SER A 200 15.49 8.38 4.98
CA SER A 200 15.29 6.99 5.37
C SER A 200 15.81 5.99 4.31
N PHE A 201 16.03 6.44 3.07
CA PHE A 201 16.48 5.60 1.96
C PHE A 201 17.98 5.67 1.66
N SER A 202 18.66 6.75 2.08
CA SER A 202 20.08 7.00 1.77
C SER A 202 21.00 6.13 2.64
N LYS A 203 21.99 5.47 2.04
CA LYS A 203 23.01 4.66 2.73
C LYS A 203 23.70 5.42 3.86
#